data_AF-A0A822B3M4-F1
#
_entry.id   AF-A0A822B3M4-F1
#
_cell.length_a   1.000
_cell.length_b   1.000
_cell.length_c   1.000
_cell.angle_alpha   90.00
_cell.angle_beta   90.00
_cell.angle_gamma   90.00
#
_symmetry.space_group_name_H-M   'P 1'
#
loop_
_entity.id
_entity.type
_entity.pdbx_description
1 polymer ?
#
loop_
_entity_poly.entity_id
_entity_poly.type
_entity_poly.pdbx_seq_one_letter_code
_entity_poly.pdbx_strand_id
1 'polypeptide(L)'
;RYNDCMGIGIAIPASMKLNSLSIIRIGDYIHSISKPREQQVNILTSECDMEEQQHDTPDPWETAMTRGNALICIQVTIDNKSIYIGTYHMPCLYKEPDIMLIHSSIVKDLMFHLTGGQDFILAGDFNFDPADMCYKALTEKNYDGYQIPESSTYEISYRRNAEQVLKSAYREKNGVEPTYTDFAHTPNCPDYCATLDYIFFHGH
;
A
#
# COMPACT_ATOMS: atom_id res chain seq x y z
N ARG A 1 23.42 -5.60 -5.47
CA ARG A 1 22.01 -5.65 -5.03
C ARG A 1 21.28 -4.63 -5.88
N TYR A 2 20.34 -5.05 -6.72
CA TYR A 2 19.40 -4.10 -7.31
C TYR A 2 18.56 -3.59 -6.15
N ASN A 3 18.55 -2.28 -5.94
CA ASN A 3 17.66 -1.69 -4.95
C ASN A 3 16.27 -1.80 -5.57
N ASP A 4 15.35 -2.52 -4.92
CA ASP A 4 13.94 -2.72 -5.33
C ASP A 4 13.13 -1.39 -5.35
N CYS A 5 13.76 -0.27 -5.70
CA CYS A 5 13.12 1.00 -5.94
C CYS A 5 12.47 0.95 -7.33
N MET A 6 11.20 0.58 -7.37
CA MET A 6 10.38 0.87 -8.54
C MET A 6 10.20 2.40 -8.63
N GLY A 7 10.64 2.97 -9.75
CA GLY A 7 10.62 4.40 -9.96
C GLY A 7 9.20 4.91 -10.16
N ILE A 8 8.83 5.94 -9.41
CA ILE A 8 7.59 6.70 -9.62
C ILE A 8 7.93 8.16 -9.88
N GLY A 9 7.07 8.86 -10.62
CA GLY A 9 7.25 10.27 -10.94
C GLY A 9 5.93 10.95 -11.23
N ILE A 10 5.87 12.26 -10.94
CA ILE A 10 4.74 13.11 -11.33
C ILE A 10 5.28 14.22 -12.22
N ALA A 11 4.72 14.36 -13.41
CA ALA A 11 4.96 15.50 -14.28
C ALA A 11 3.80 16.50 -14.13
N ILE A 12 4.13 17.77 -13.87
CA ILE A 12 3.15 18.84 -13.80
C ILE A 12 3.41 19.86 -14.92
N PRO A 13 2.37 20.37 -15.60
CA PRO A 13 2.52 21.47 -16.54
C PRO A 13 3.14 22.71 -15.88
N ALA A 14 3.95 23.46 -16.64
CA ALA A 14 4.54 24.72 -16.15
C ALA A 14 3.49 25.78 -15.77
N SER A 15 2.25 25.63 -16.24
CA SER A 15 1.12 26.47 -15.84
C SER A 15 0.59 26.18 -14.43
N MET A 16 0.92 25.01 -13.85
CA MET A 16 0.54 24.65 -12.49
C MET A 16 1.61 25.11 -11.49
N LYS A 17 1.15 25.61 -10.34
CA LYS A 17 2.05 25.97 -9.23
C LYS A 17 2.19 24.79 -8.28
N LEU A 18 3.43 24.30 -8.11
CA LEU A 18 3.77 23.35 -7.04
C LEU A 18 3.86 24.10 -5.71
N ASN A 19 3.03 23.72 -4.74
CA ASN A 19 3.01 24.33 -3.41
C ASN A 19 3.80 23.51 -2.39
N SER A 20 3.73 22.19 -2.48
CA SER A 20 4.46 21.28 -1.59
C SER A 20 4.75 19.94 -2.26
N LEU A 21 5.79 19.26 -1.76
CA LEU A 21 6.22 17.92 -2.16
C LEU A 21 6.56 17.14 -0.89
N SER A 22 6.01 15.94 -0.78
CA SER A 22 6.32 14.95 0.25
C SER A 22 6.70 13.64 -0.44
N ILE A 23 7.81 13.04 0.00
CA ILE A 23 8.26 11.73 -0.48
C ILE A 23 8.45 10.85 0.75
N ILE A 24 7.67 9.78 0.85
CA ILE A 24 7.69 8.86 1.99
C ILE A 24 8.03 7.47 1.49
N ARG A 25 9.17 6.92 1.89
CA ARG A 25 9.45 5.50 1.70
C ARG A 25 8.62 4.71 2.71
N ILE A 26 7.72 3.86 2.23
CA ILE A 26 6.73 3.20 3.09
C ILE A 26 7.41 2.23 4.06
N GLY A 27 8.45 1.51 3.63
CA GLY A 27 9.22 0.65 4.53
C GLY A 27 9.86 1.41 5.71
N ASP A 28 10.39 2.62 5.48
CA ASP A 28 10.96 3.45 6.54
C ASP A 28 9.87 3.98 7.48
N TYR A 29 8.70 4.35 6.93
CA TYR A 29 7.55 4.73 7.75
C TYR A 29 7.11 3.56 8.64
N ILE A 30 6.97 2.36 8.09
CA ILE A 30 6.62 1.15 8.85
C ILE A 30 7.66 0.91 9.96
N HIS A 31 8.94 1.04 9.66
CA HIS A 31 9.99 0.91 10.67
C HIS A 31 9.84 1.94 11.79
N SER A 32 9.44 3.18 11.48
CA SER A 32 9.25 4.23 12.49
C SER A 32 8.10 3.99 13.47
N ILE A 33 7.11 3.18 13.08
CA ILE A 33 5.93 2.83 13.90
C ILE A 33 6.04 1.44 14.55
N SER A 34 7.16 0.75 14.34
CA SER A 34 7.43 -0.61 14.80
C SER A 34 8.47 -0.61 15.92
N LYS A 35 8.23 -1.36 16.99
CA LYS A 35 9.20 -1.61 18.06
C LYS A 35 9.46 -3.11 18.16
N PRO A 36 10.72 -3.59 18.17
CA PRO A 36 10.99 -5.01 18.40
C PRO A 36 10.37 -5.46 19.73
N ARG A 37 9.69 -6.60 19.74
CA ARG A 37 9.21 -7.20 20.99
C ARG A 37 10.41 -7.68 21.80
N GLU A 38 10.41 -7.43 23.10
CA GLU A 38 11.41 -8.01 23.98
C GLU A 38 11.24 -9.53 23.98
N GLN A 39 12.23 -10.26 23.44
CA GLN A 39 12.28 -11.70 23.61
C GLN A 39 12.54 -11.98 25.09
N GLN A 40 11.57 -12.60 25.78
CA GLN A 40 11.82 -13.18 27.10
C GLN A 40 12.82 -14.31 26.93
N VAL A 41 14.11 -14.03 27.17
CA VAL A 41 15.14 -15.06 27.24
C VAL A 41 14.92 -15.83 28.53
N ASN A 42 14.09 -16.88 28.48
CA ASN A 42 14.03 -17.87 29.55
C ASN A 42 15.32 -18.71 29.51
N ILE A 43 16.32 -18.29 30.27
CA ILE A 43 17.54 -19.08 30.52
C ILE A 43 17.20 -20.18 31.52
N LEU A 44 16.49 -21.23 31.10
CA LEU A 44 16.36 -22.49 31.85
C LEU A 44 16.45 -23.69 30.89
N THR A 45 17.66 -24.25 30.84
CA THR A 45 18.06 -25.63 30.55
C THR A 45 17.17 -26.53 29.68
N SER A 46 17.70 -26.82 28.48
CA SER A 46 17.74 -28.11 27.76
C SER A 46 16.93 -29.28 28.34
N GLU A 47 15.96 -29.77 27.57
CA GLU A 47 15.87 -31.19 27.21
C GLU A 47 15.12 -31.34 25.87
N CYS A 48 15.50 -32.36 25.11
CA CYS A 48 15.22 -32.55 23.69
C CYS A 48 13.74 -32.88 23.44
N ASP A 49 13.07 -32.06 22.65
CA ASP A 49 11.97 -32.49 21.78
C ASP A 49 12.25 -31.97 20.37
N MET A 50 12.48 -32.92 19.44
CA MET A 50 12.50 -32.60 18.01
C MET A 50 11.05 -32.44 17.54
N GLU A 51 10.44 -31.31 17.87
CA GLU A 51 9.22 -30.87 17.20
C GLU A 51 9.57 -30.32 15.82
N GLU A 52 8.79 -30.74 14.83
CA GLU A 52 8.86 -30.33 13.43
C GLU A 52 9.22 -28.85 13.28
N GLN A 53 10.33 -28.57 12.60
CA GLN A 53 10.67 -27.22 12.14
C GLN A 53 9.55 -26.74 11.21
N GLN A 54 8.56 -26.07 11.80
CA GLN A 54 7.64 -25.20 11.10
C GLN A 54 8.51 -24.26 10.27
N HIS A 55 8.40 -24.35 8.95
CA HIS A 55 9.06 -23.39 8.06
C HIS A 55 8.68 -21.98 8.53
N ASP A 56 9.61 -21.27 9.17
CA ASP A 56 9.45 -19.88 9.62
C ASP A 56 9.13 -19.02 8.40
N THR A 57 7.85 -18.83 8.11
CA THR A 57 7.40 -17.81 7.17
C THR A 57 7.82 -16.46 7.76
N PRO A 58 8.60 -15.63 7.04
CA PRO A 58 9.03 -14.34 7.54
C PRO A 58 7.82 -13.50 8.01
N ASP A 59 8.00 -12.73 9.08
CA ASP A 59 6.96 -11.82 9.56
C ASP A 59 6.57 -10.84 8.42
N PRO A 60 5.28 -10.73 8.05
CA PRO A 60 4.86 -9.87 6.96
C PRO A 60 5.22 -8.40 7.20
N TRP A 61 5.27 -7.95 8.46
CA TRP A 61 5.68 -6.58 8.80
C TRP A 61 7.17 -6.37 8.58
N GLU A 62 8.00 -7.36 8.89
CA GLU A 62 9.44 -7.32 8.59
C GLU A 62 9.65 -7.20 7.08
N THR A 63 8.96 -8.04 6.30
CA THR A 63 9.09 -8.01 4.85
C THR A 63 8.57 -6.70 4.27
N ALA A 64 7.48 -6.14 4.79
CA ALA A 64 6.97 -4.82 4.42
C ALA A 64 7.98 -3.68 4.70
N MET A 65 8.67 -3.70 5.86
CA MET A 65 9.71 -2.73 6.21
C MET A 65 10.89 -2.73 5.23
N THR A 66 11.24 -3.89 4.69
CA THR A 66 12.36 -4.01 3.74
C THR A 66 12.06 -3.44 2.35
N ARG A 67 10.80 -3.14 2.04
CA ARG A 67 10.39 -2.65 0.71
C ARG A 67 10.85 -1.21 0.46
N GLY A 68 11.34 -0.96 -0.76
CA GLY A 68 11.84 0.34 -1.21
C GLY A 68 10.78 1.28 -1.79
N ASN A 69 9.51 0.88 -1.82
CA ASN A 69 8.43 1.62 -2.45
C ASN A 69 8.18 2.97 -1.76
N ALA A 70 7.98 4.01 -2.55
CA ALA A 70 7.77 5.37 -2.08
C ALA A 70 6.38 5.87 -2.47
N LEU A 71 5.76 6.64 -1.59
CA LEU A 71 4.62 7.51 -1.88
C LEU A 71 5.16 8.90 -2.18
N ILE A 72 4.86 9.43 -3.37
CA ILE A 72 5.05 10.85 -3.67
C ILE A 72 3.69 11.53 -3.55
N CYS A 73 3.60 12.58 -2.74
CA CYS A 73 2.42 13.43 -2.64
C CYS A 73 2.82 14.87 -2.91
N ILE A 74 2.14 15.51 -3.88
CA ILE A 74 2.31 16.93 -4.18
C ILE A 74 1.03 17.68 -3.94
N GLN A 75 1.14 18.95 -3.56
CA GLN A 75 0.04 19.89 -3.63
C GLN A 75 0.25 20.82 -4.81
N VAL A 76 -0.71 20.91 -5.72
CA VAL A 76 -0.68 21.81 -6.87
C VAL A 76 -1.88 22.76 -6.85
N THR A 77 -1.71 23.95 -7.41
CA THR A 77 -2.83 24.86 -7.67
C THR A 77 -3.18 24.87 -9.16
N ILE A 78 -4.46 24.61 -9.45
CA ILE A 78 -5.09 24.63 -10.78
C ILE A 78 -6.28 25.57 -10.70
N ASP A 79 -6.34 26.60 -11.55
CA ASP A 79 -7.45 27.58 -11.59
C ASP A 79 -7.85 28.14 -10.21
N ASN A 80 -6.86 28.53 -9.41
CA ASN A 80 -7.00 29.01 -8.01
C ASN A 80 -7.56 28.00 -7.00
N LYS A 81 -7.63 26.71 -7.36
CA LYS A 81 -7.98 25.61 -6.44
C LYS A 81 -6.75 24.77 -6.15
N SER A 82 -6.56 24.43 -4.88
CA SER A 82 -5.50 23.52 -4.46
C SER A 82 -6.00 22.09 -4.45
N ILE A 83 -5.25 21.17 -5.04
CA ILE A 83 -5.52 19.74 -5.02
C ILE A 83 -4.24 18.99 -4.64
N TYR A 84 -4.40 17.89 -3.91
CA TYR A 84 -3.31 16.98 -3.61
C TYR A 84 -3.31 15.81 -4.58
N ILE A 85 -2.12 15.45 -5.07
CA ILE A 85 -1.92 14.35 -6.01
C ILE A 85 -0.84 13.44 -5.42
N GLY A 86 -1.27 12.25 -5.02
CA GLY A 86 -0.44 11.14 -4.59
C GLY A 86 -0.18 10.18 -5.74
N THR A 87 1.04 9.64 -5.82
CA THR A 87 1.32 8.45 -6.61
C THR A 87 2.12 7.42 -5.85
N TYR A 88 1.76 6.16 -6.06
CA TYR A 88 2.35 5.03 -5.39
C TYR A 88 2.39 3.83 -6.34
N HIS A 89 3.51 3.11 -6.31
CA HIS A 89 3.65 1.83 -7.00
C HIS A 89 3.76 0.74 -5.94
N MET A 90 2.78 -0.15 -5.86
CA MET A 90 2.72 -1.23 -4.87
C MET A 90 3.81 -2.28 -5.13
N PRO A 91 4.34 -2.96 -4.08
CA PRO A 91 5.14 -4.15 -4.28
C PRO A 91 4.38 -5.21 -5.09
N CYS A 92 5.05 -5.80 -6.07
CA CYS A 92 4.56 -6.90 -6.89
C CYS A 92 4.71 -8.24 -6.13
N LEU A 93 3.94 -8.42 -5.05
CA LEU A 93 4.05 -9.54 -4.11
C LEU A 93 2.75 -10.37 -4.03
N TYR A 94 2.20 -10.79 -5.18
CA TYR A 94 0.90 -11.49 -5.24
C TYR A 94 0.84 -12.80 -4.43
N LYS A 95 1.99 -13.38 -4.08
CA LYS A 95 2.09 -14.58 -3.22
C LYS A 95 2.09 -14.25 -1.73
N GLU A 96 2.21 -12.98 -1.38
CA GLU A 96 2.30 -12.48 -0.01
C GLU A 96 1.30 -11.31 0.18
N PRO A 97 -0.02 -11.57 0.05
CA PRO A 97 -1.07 -10.54 0.03
C PRO A 97 -1.11 -9.71 1.32
N ASP A 98 -0.65 -10.27 2.43
CA ASP A 98 -0.50 -9.58 3.71
C ASP A 98 0.38 -8.34 3.63
N ILE A 99 1.50 -8.43 2.92
CA ILE A 99 2.43 -7.32 2.76
C ILE A 99 1.77 -6.21 1.94
N MET A 100 1.11 -6.59 0.84
CA MET A 100 0.38 -5.65 0.00
C MET A 100 -0.77 -4.97 0.75
N LEU A 101 -1.44 -5.69 1.65
CA LEU A 101 -2.51 -5.13 2.48
C LEU A 101 -1.97 -4.12 3.51
N ILE A 102 -0.83 -4.41 4.16
CA ILE A 102 -0.14 -3.48 5.05
C ILE A 102 0.18 -2.19 4.30
N HIS A 103 0.81 -2.29 3.13
CA HIS A 103 1.15 -1.13 2.32
C HIS A 103 -0.09 -0.35 1.85
N SER A 104 -1.13 -1.04 1.38
CA SER A 104 -2.39 -0.40 0.94
C SER A 104 -3.02 0.43 2.06
N SER A 105 -3.14 -0.17 3.24
CA SER A 105 -3.77 0.49 4.40
C SER A 105 -2.96 1.70 4.86
N ILE A 106 -1.64 1.58 4.92
CA ILE A 106 -0.73 2.65 5.35
C ILE A 106 -0.70 3.80 4.33
N VAL A 107 -0.61 3.49 3.04
CA VAL A 107 -0.59 4.53 1.99
C VAL A 107 -1.88 5.34 2.00
N LYS A 108 -3.03 4.68 2.19
CA LYS A 108 -4.33 5.35 2.35
C LYS A 108 -4.32 6.33 3.52
N ASP A 109 -3.97 5.84 4.71
CA ASP A 109 -4.03 6.64 5.93
C ASP A 109 -2.99 7.78 5.90
N LEU A 110 -1.82 7.55 5.28
CA LEU A 110 -0.83 8.58 5.02
C LEU A 110 -1.35 9.66 4.07
N MET A 111 -2.06 9.31 3.00
CA MET A 111 -2.67 10.30 2.13
C MET A 111 -3.66 11.17 2.90
N PHE A 112 -4.57 10.58 3.69
CA PHE A 112 -5.47 11.35 4.55
C PHE A 112 -4.74 12.26 5.54
N HIS A 113 -3.65 11.77 6.13
CA HIS A 113 -2.83 12.54 7.06
C HIS A 113 -2.15 13.73 6.37
N LEU A 114 -1.48 13.50 5.24
CA LEU A 114 -0.74 14.51 4.48
C LEU A 114 -1.64 15.64 3.97
N THR A 115 -2.88 15.32 3.61
CA THR A 115 -3.82 16.31 3.05
C THR A 115 -4.66 16.99 4.13
N GLY A 116 -4.59 16.51 5.37
CA GLY A 116 -5.50 16.93 6.44
C GLY A 116 -6.97 16.62 6.11
N GLY A 117 -7.22 15.59 5.30
CA GLY A 117 -8.55 15.21 4.83
C GLY A 117 -9.15 16.10 3.72
N GLN A 118 -8.36 16.99 3.11
CA GLN A 118 -8.78 17.75 1.92
C GLN A 118 -8.89 16.83 0.69
N ASP A 119 -9.53 17.34 -0.37
CA ASP A 119 -9.68 16.61 -1.63
C ASP A 119 -8.32 16.19 -2.23
N PHE A 120 -8.21 14.93 -2.63
CA PHE A 120 -7.00 14.38 -3.20
C PHE A 120 -7.25 13.25 -4.19
N ILE A 121 -6.26 13.06 -5.07
CA ILE A 121 -6.13 11.91 -5.95
C ILE A 121 -4.97 11.06 -5.44
N LEU A 122 -5.13 9.75 -5.49
CA LEU A 122 -4.07 8.76 -5.30
C LEU A 122 -4.09 7.82 -6.50
N ALA A 123 -3.04 7.84 -7.33
CA ALA A 123 -2.99 7.07 -8.56
C ALA A 123 -1.69 6.26 -8.70
N GLY A 124 -1.74 5.15 -9.44
CA GLY A 124 -0.55 4.36 -9.76
C GLY A 124 -0.87 2.91 -10.05
N ASP A 125 0.18 2.10 -10.13
CA ASP A 125 0.11 0.65 -10.25
C ASP A 125 0.04 0.04 -8.84
N PHE A 126 -1.12 -0.50 -8.51
CA PHE A 126 -1.40 -1.10 -7.22
C PHE A 126 -1.17 -2.61 -7.19
N ASN A 127 -0.91 -3.26 -8.32
CA ASN A 127 -0.64 -4.70 -8.41
C ASN A 127 -1.69 -5.59 -7.72
N PHE A 128 -2.95 -5.17 -7.60
CA PHE A 128 -4.05 -6.00 -7.08
C PHE A 128 -5.31 -5.84 -7.93
N ASP A 129 -6.14 -6.87 -7.93
CA ASP A 129 -7.43 -6.90 -8.61
C ASP A 129 -8.56 -6.30 -7.75
N PRO A 130 -9.69 -5.88 -8.36
CA PRO A 130 -10.84 -5.33 -7.61
C PRO A 130 -11.47 -6.32 -6.60
N ALA A 131 -11.22 -7.61 -6.76
CA ALA A 131 -11.70 -8.65 -5.84
C ALA A 131 -10.84 -8.77 -4.57
N ASP A 132 -9.61 -8.27 -4.60
CA ASP A 132 -8.61 -8.47 -3.56
C ASP A 132 -8.90 -7.64 -2.30
N MET A 133 -8.36 -8.11 -1.18
CA MET A 133 -8.49 -7.44 0.12
C MET A 133 -7.83 -6.06 0.12
N CYS A 134 -6.74 -5.88 -0.64
CA CYS A 134 -6.07 -4.60 -0.81
C CYS A 134 -7.00 -3.54 -1.41
N TYR A 135 -7.77 -3.91 -2.44
CA TYR A 135 -8.77 -3.02 -3.06
C TYR A 135 -9.85 -2.63 -2.03
N LYS A 136 -10.42 -3.62 -1.34
CA LYS A 136 -11.43 -3.38 -0.30
C LYS A 136 -10.90 -2.50 0.83
N ALA A 137 -9.62 -2.62 1.18
CA ALA A 137 -8.99 -1.78 2.20
C ALA A 137 -8.91 -0.30 1.85
N LEU A 138 -8.88 0.00 0.56
CA LEU A 138 -8.97 1.36 0.05
C LEU A 138 -10.41 1.85 -0.06
N THR A 139 -11.35 0.99 -0.49
CA THR A 139 -12.67 1.46 -0.96
C THR A 139 -13.85 1.18 -0.04
N GLU A 140 -13.71 0.29 0.94
CA GLU A 140 -14.83 -0.16 1.77
C GLU A 140 -14.65 0.26 3.24
N LYS A 141 -15.75 0.76 3.83
CA LYS A 141 -15.82 1.03 5.26
C LYS A 141 -15.97 -0.30 6.00
N ASN A 142 -15.24 -0.44 7.10
CA ASN A 142 -15.39 -1.57 8.02
C ASN A 142 -15.48 -2.94 7.30
N TYR A 143 -14.72 -3.16 6.22
CA TYR A 143 -14.81 -4.44 5.51
C TYR A 143 -14.44 -5.58 6.48
N ASP A 144 -15.37 -6.52 6.67
CA ASP A 144 -15.32 -7.54 7.73
C ASP A 144 -14.48 -8.78 7.36
N GLY A 145 -13.87 -8.79 6.17
CA GLY A 145 -13.28 -10.00 5.59
C GLY A 145 -11.83 -10.31 5.96
N TYR A 146 -11.04 -9.31 6.39
CA TYR A 146 -9.60 -9.52 6.61
C TYR A 146 -8.98 -8.44 7.51
N GLN A 147 -8.44 -8.86 8.65
CA GLN A 147 -7.66 -7.98 9.52
C GLN A 147 -6.23 -7.87 9.01
N ILE A 148 -5.62 -6.70 9.16
CA ILE A 148 -4.18 -6.56 8.92
C ILE A 148 -3.47 -7.53 9.87
N PRO A 149 -2.55 -8.39 9.38
CA PRO A 149 -1.92 -9.41 10.20
C PRO A 149 -1.22 -8.78 11.40
N GLU A 150 -1.19 -9.49 12.52
CA GLU A 150 -0.37 -9.09 13.66
C GLU A 150 1.09 -9.46 13.40
N SER A 151 2.01 -8.66 13.92
CA SER A 151 3.44 -8.97 13.90
C SER A 151 3.82 -9.84 15.10
N SER A 152 4.50 -10.96 14.82
CA SER A 152 5.09 -11.83 15.83
C SER A 152 6.41 -11.26 16.38
N THR A 153 7.11 -10.44 15.59
CA THR A 153 8.44 -9.90 15.93
C THR A 153 8.38 -8.48 16.48
N TYR A 154 7.35 -7.71 16.14
CA TYR A 154 7.24 -6.28 16.46
C TYR A 154 5.92 -5.93 17.17
N GLU A 155 5.99 -4.96 18.07
CA GLU A 155 4.85 -4.19 18.53
C GLU A 155 4.60 -3.05 17.53
N ILE A 156 3.46 -3.09 16.85
CA ILE A 156 3.07 -2.14 15.81
C ILE A 156 2.07 -1.13 16.38
N SER A 157 2.46 0.15 16.35
CA SER A 157 1.61 1.25 16.85
C SER A 157 0.53 1.70 15.86
N TYR A 158 0.57 1.22 14.62
CA TYR A 158 -0.40 1.57 13.58
C TYR A 158 -1.79 0.98 13.86
N ARG A 159 -2.80 1.79 13.61
CA ARG A 159 -4.22 1.40 13.64
C ARG A 159 -4.87 1.96 12.39
N ARG A 160 -5.40 1.05 11.56
CA ARG A 160 -6.09 1.40 10.32
C ARG A 160 -7.28 2.33 10.61
N ASN A 161 -7.43 3.38 9.81
CA ASN A 161 -8.68 4.13 9.77
C ASN A 161 -9.72 3.40 8.89
N ALA A 162 -10.71 2.79 9.53
CA ALA A 162 -11.75 2.02 8.83
C ALA A 162 -12.90 2.88 8.29
N GLU A 163 -12.99 4.15 8.70
CA GLU A 163 -14.03 5.09 8.26
C GLU A 163 -13.65 5.86 7.01
N GLN A 164 -12.34 6.02 6.79
CA GLN A 164 -11.78 6.68 5.63
C GLN A 164 -11.69 5.72 4.45
N VAL A 165 -12.35 6.08 3.35
CA VAL A 165 -12.39 5.32 2.11
C VAL A 165 -12.13 6.22 0.92
N LEU A 166 -11.58 5.61 -0.12
CA LEU A 166 -11.38 6.20 -1.42
C LEU A 166 -12.44 5.68 -2.40
N LYS A 167 -12.65 6.43 -3.47
CA LYS A 167 -13.48 6.01 -4.60
C LYS A 167 -12.58 5.74 -5.80
N SER A 168 -12.87 4.69 -6.57
CA SER A 168 -12.23 4.48 -7.88
C SER A 168 -12.89 5.40 -8.91
N ALA A 169 -12.11 6.24 -9.58
CA ALA A 169 -12.60 7.11 -10.64
C ALA A 169 -13.18 6.30 -11.82
N TYR A 170 -12.62 5.13 -12.12
CA TYR A 170 -13.16 4.26 -13.17
C TYR A 170 -14.56 3.78 -12.82
N ARG A 171 -14.74 3.23 -11.62
CA ARG A 171 -16.04 2.73 -11.16
C ARG A 171 -17.06 3.86 -10.99
N GLU A 172 -16.67 5.01 -10.46
CA GLU A 172 -17.58 6.16 -10.34
C GLU A 172 -18.04 6.67 -11.72
N LYS A 173 -17.15 6.63 -12.73
CA LYS A 173 -17.48 7.10 -14.07
C LYS A 173 -18.28 6.08 -14.89
N ASN A 174 -17.94 4.80 -14.79
CA ASN A 174 -18.43 3.75 -15.68
C ASN A 174 -19.42 2.79 -15.00
N GLY A 175 -19.59 2.88 -13.67
CA GLY A 175 -20.35 1.93 -12.86
C GLY A 175 -19.60 0.64 -12.51
N VAL A 176 -18.50 0.35 -13.21
CA VAL A 176 -17.66 -0.85 -13.05
C VAL A 176 -16.18 -0.51 -13.26
N GLU A 177 -15.30 -1.33 -12.71
CA GLU A 177 -13.87 -1.31 -13.05
C GLU A 177 -13.65 -1.77 -14.50
N PRO A 178 -12.59 -1.31 -15.19
CA PRO A 178 -12.25 -1.81 -16.52
C PRO A 178 -11.95 -3.32 -16.48
N THR A 179 -12.02 -3.98 -17.64
CA THR A 179 -11.68 -5.40 -17.74
C THR A 179 -10.21 -5.64 -17.45
N TYR A 180 -9.34 -4.73 -17.87
CA TYR A 180 -7.92 -4.75 -17.56
C TYR A 180 -7.31 -3.35 -17.73
N THR A 181 -6.21 -3.12 -17.03
CA THR A 181 -5.26 -2.02 -17.26
C THR A 181 -3.87 -2.56 -17.61
N ASP A 182 -3.60 -3.81 -17.23
CA ASP A 182 -2.41 -4.57 -17.63
C ASP A 182 -2.77 -5.75 -18.55
N PHE A 183 -1.92 -5.98 -19.54
CA PHE A 183 -1.99 -7.14 -20.43
C PHE A 183 -0.59 -7.69 -20.64
N ALA A 184 -0.35 -8.90 -20.14
CA ALA A 184 0.92 -9.58 -20.29
C ALA A 184 0.76 -10.87 -21.12
N HIS A 185 1.51 -10.94 -22.21
CA HIS A 185 1.64 -12.13 -23.04
C HIS A 185 3.03 -12.74 -22.86
N THR A 186 3.09 -13.94 -22.30
CA THR A 186 4.33 -14.72 -22.20
C THR A 186 4.21 -15.98 -23.05
N PRO A 187 5.14 -16.24 -23.98
CA PRO A 187 5.08 -17.44 -24.80
C PRO A 187 4.97 -18.72 -23.97
N ASN A 188 4.01 -19.58 -24.33
CA ASN A 188 3.68 -20.84 -23.63
C ASN A 188 3.06 -20.68 -22.24
N CYS A 189 2.64 -19.47 -21.86
CA CYS A 189 1.80 -19.23 -20.68
C CYS A 189 0.44 -18.68 -21.13
N PRO A 190 -0.62 -18.85 -20.33
CA PRO A 190 -1.86 -18.11 -20.54
C PRO A 190 -1.61 -16.61 -20.50
N ASP A 191 -2.35 -15.86 -21.32
CA ASP A 191 -2.39 -14.40 -21.23
C ASP A 191 -2.88 -13.99 -19.84
N TYR A 192 -2.27 -12.95 -19.29
CA TYR A 192 -2.71 -12.33 -18.05
C TYR A 192 -3.33 -10.97 -18.36
N CYS A 193 -4.56 -10.79 -17.90
CA CYS A 193 -5.32 -9.55 -18.02
C CYS A 193 -5.92 -9.23 -16.66
N ALA A 194 -5.58 -8.07 -16.10
CA ALA A 194 -6.08 -7.64 -14.80
C ALA A 194 -6.16 -6.12 -14.70
N THR A 195 -6.99 -5.64 -13.78
CA THR A 195 -7.07 -4.21 -13.46
C THR A 195 -6.17 -3.96 -12.27
N LEU A 196 -4.97 -3.44 -12.54
CA LEU A 196 -3.91 -3.23 -11.55
C LEU A 196 -3.63 -1.75 -11.30
N ASP A 197 -3.94 -0.91 -12.27
CA ASP A 197 -3.76 0.54 -12.20
C ASP A 197 -5.06 1.20 -11.78
N TYR A 198 -4.97 2.12 -10.83
CA TYR A 198 -6.14 2.83 -10.33
C TYR A 198 -5.90 4.33 -10.23
N ILE A 199 -7.00 5.06 -10.40
CA ILE A 199 -7.10 6.48 -10.04
C ILE A 199 -8.11 6.54 -8.90
N PHE A 200 -7.62 6.50 -7.66
CA PHE A 200 -8.44 6.67 -6.48
C PHE A 200 -8.57 8.15 -6.14
N PHE A 201 -9.68 8.54 -5.52
CA PHE A 201 -9.87 9.89 -5.02
C PHE A 201 -10.67 9.95 -3.72
N HIS A 202 -10.44 11.04 -2.98
CA HIS A 202 -11.25 11.48 -1.86
C HIS A 202 -11.71 12.91 -2.14
N GLY A 203 -12.98 13.21 -1.83
CA GLY A 203 -13.57 14.53 -2.08
C GLY A 203 -14.74 14.51 -3.05
N HIS A 204 -15.09 15.70 -3.53
CA HIS A 204 -16.21 15.98 -4.44
C HIS A 204 -15.78 16.34 -5.86
#